data_AF-A0A939CC01-F1
#
_entry.id   AF-A0A939CC01-F1
#
_cell.length_a   1.000
_cell.length_b   1.000
_cell.length_c   1.000
_cell.angle_alpha   90.00
_cell.angle_beta   90.00
_cell.angle_gamma   90.00
#
_symmetry.space_group_name_H-M   'P 1'
#
loop_
_entity.id
_entity.type
_entity.pdbx_description
1 polymer ?
#
loop_
_entity_poly.entity_id
_entity_poly.type
_entity_poly.pdbx_seq_one_letter_code
_entity_poly.pdbx_strand_id
1 'polypeptide(L)'
;FLFLAITLSGVPLALLLMGPAAASLAAVLAVCALWGCCATAFNVAFQAELIKYTPADSSAVAMSIFSGLFNLGIGTGTAIGGAVVSGPGIAWIGYAGGAIAVMGVILAITVMFPAIRRAKAVA
;
A
#
# COMPACT_ATOMS: atom_id res chain seq x y z
N PHE A 1 11.34 7.14 -7.37
CA PHE A 1 9.95 6.79 -7.71
C PHE A 1 9.78 5.38 -8.27
N LEU A 2 10.64 4.88 -9.16
CA LEU A 2 10.49 3.53 -9.73
C LEU A 2 10.47 2.42 -8.65
N PHE A 3 11.38 2.49 -7.66
CA PHE A 3 11.39 1.57 -6.52
C PHE A 3 10.06 1.57 -5.75
N LEU A 4 9.53 2.76 -5.44
CA LEU A 4 8.24 2.93 -4.75
C LEU A 4 7.06 2.41 -5.58
N ALA A 5 7.10 2.58 -6.91
CA ALA A 5 6.08 2.05 -7.80
C ALA A 5 6.08 0.52 -7.81
N ILE A 6 7.27 -0.08 -7.88
CA ILE A 6 7.46 -1.54 -7.89
C ILE A 6 6.98 -2.14 -6.56
N THR A 7 7.44 -1.61 -5.42
CA THR A 7 7.03 -2.13 -4.11
C THR A 7 5.55 -1.94 -3.83
N LEU A 8 4.96 -0.82 -4.26
CA LEU A 8 3.52 -0.59 -4.15
C LEU A 8 2.71 -1.53 -5.06
N SER A 9 3.18 -1.81 -6.27
CA SER A 9 2.52 -2.74 -7.21
C SER A 9 2.61 -4.21 -6.79
N GLY A 10 3.59 -4.56 -5.95
CA GLY A 10 3.72 -5.91 -5.39
C GLY A 10 2.60 -6.26 -4.39
N VAL A 11 1.99 -5.27 -3.75
CA VAL A 11 0.90 -5.46 -2.78
C VAL A 11 -0.40 -5.99 -3.42
N PRO A 12 -0.97 -5.35 -4.47
CA PRO A 12 -2.14 -5.91 -5.15
C PRO A 12 -1.82 -7.23 -5.84
N LEU A 13 -0.59 -7.41 -6.37
CA LEU A 13 -0.18 -8.67 -6.97
C LEU A 13 -0.23 -9.81 -5.94
N ALA A 14 0.31 -9.60 -4.75
CA ALA A 14 0.27 -10.59 -3.68
C ALA A 14 -1.17 -10.90 -3.22
N LEU A 15 -2.02 -9.88 -3.07
CA LEU A 15 -3.41 -10.06 -2.66
C LEU A 15 -4.25 -10.81 -3.70
N LEU A 16 -4.03 -10.54 -4.99
CA LEU A 16 -4.70 -11.27 -6.09
C LEU A 16 -4.19 -12.70 -6.25
N LEU A 17 -2.87 -12.92 -6.02
CA LEU A 17 -2.27 -14.25 -6.02
C LEU A 17 -2.70 -15.13 -4.84
N MET A 18 -3.28 -14.55 -3.79
CA MET A 18 -3.72 -15.28 -2.60
C MET A 18 -4.83 -16.29 -2.90
N GLY A 19 -5.71 -16.00 -3.86
CA GLY A 19 -6.75 -16.92 -4.35
C GLY A 19 -6.18 -18.22 -4.94
N PRO A 20 -5.36 -18.17 -5.99
CA PRO A 20 -4.73 -19.37 -6.56
C PRO A 20 -3.69 -20.02 -5.63
N ALA A 21 -3.03 -19.25 -4.76
CA ALA A 21 -2.08 -19.77 -3.79
C ALA A 21 -2.75 -20.57 -2.66
N ALA A 22 -4.05 -20.41 -2.41
CA ALA A 22 -4.78 -21.12 -1.36
C ALA A 22 -4.75 -22.66 -1.50
N ALA A 23 -4.37 -23.18 -2.68
CA ALA A 23 -4.19 -24.61 -2.93
C ALA A 23 -2.94 -25.22 -2.24
N SER A 24 -1.96 -24.41 -1.81
CA SER A 24 -0.74 -24.88 -1.17
C SER A 24 -0.28 -23.96 -0.05
N LEU A 25 -0.07 -24.52 1.14
CA LEU A 25 0.46 -23.78 2.29
C LEU A 25 1.78 -23.07 1.96
N ALA A 26 2.67 -23.72 1.20
CA ALA A 26 3.93 -23.13 0.79
C ALA A 26 3.73 -21.90 -0.12
N ALA A 27 2.74 -21.94 -1.01
CA ALA A 27 2.41 -20.81 -1.88
C ALA A 27 1.81 -19.65 -1.07
N VAL A 28 0.94 -19.93 -0.10
CA VAL A 28 0.39 -18.91 0.82
C VAL A 28 1.51 -18.23 1.60
N LEU A 29 2.46 -18.99 2.15
CA LEU A 29 3.59 -18.44 2.89
C LEU A 29 4.49 -17.56 2.00
N ALA A 30 4.75 -17.98 0.76
CA ALA A 30 5.51 -17.19 -0.19
C ALA A 30 4.81 -15.87 -0.54
N VAL A 31 3.49 -15.90 -0.75
CA VAL A 31 2.67 -14.71 -1.01
C VAL A 31 2.68 -13.77 0.19
N CYS A 32 2.55 -14.28 1.42
CA CYS A 32 2.64 -13.48 2.64
C CYS A 32 4.02 -12.84 2.82
N ALA A 33 5.09 -13.58 2.54
CA ALA A 33 6.45 -13.05 2.59
C ALA A 33 6.66 -11.92 1.57
N LEU A 34 6.21 -12.13 0.32
CA LEU A 34 6.26 -11.10 -0.71
C LEU A 34 5.46 -9.86 -0.29
N TRP A 35 4.25 -10.04 0.21
CA TRP A 35 3.39 -8.95 0.69
C TRP A 35 4.06 -8.16 1.81
N GLY A 36 4.60 -8.84 2.83
CA GLY A 36 5.29 -8.21 3.95
C GLY A 36 6.55 -7.45 3.54
N CYS A 37 7.37 -8.03 2.66
CA CYS A 37 8.55 -7.38 2.10
C CYS A 37 8.18 -6.11 1.32
N CYS A 38 7.18 -6.18 0.44
CA CYS A 38 6.71 -5.05 -0.34
C CYS A 38 6.15 -3.93 0.56
N ALA A 39 5.32 -4.28 1.54
CA ALA A 39 4.73 -3.32 2.46
C ALA A 39 5.80 -2.60 3.30
N THR A 40 6.78 -3.34 3.82
CA THR A 40 7.87 -2.79 4.65
C THR A 40 8.78 -1.89 3.82
N ALA A 41 9.21 -2.36 2.64
CA ALA A 41 10.07 -1.60 1.74
C ALA A 41 9.40 -0.30 1.26
N PHE A 42 8.10 -0.36 0.95
CA PHE A 42 7.32 0.83 0.61
C PHE A 42 7.27 1.81 1.79
N ASN A 43 6.91 1.35 2.99
CA ASN A 43 6.77 2.21 4.16
C ASN A 43 8.08 2.94 4.49
N VAL A 44 9.20 2.22 4.55
CA VAL A 44 10.51 2.81 4.88
C VAL A 44 10.95 3.80 3.81
N ALA A 45 10.82 3.45 2.53
CA ALA A 45 11.21 4.34 1.44
C ALA A 45 10.33 5.60 1.37
N PHE A 46 9.03 5.48 1.64
CA PHE A 46 8.11 6.62 1.62
C PHE A 46 8.33 7.56 2.80
N GLN A 47 8.59 7.02 3.99
CA GLN A 47 8.98 7.81 5.16
C GLN A 47 10.31 8.55 4.93
N ALA A 48 11.31 7.88 4.34
CA ALA A 48 12.59 8.52 4.00
C ALA A 48 12.40 9.67 3.01
N GLU A 49 11.54 9.49 2.00
CA GLU A 49 11.24 10.54 1.02
C GLU A 49 10.48 11.70 1.68
N LEU A 50 9.49 11.44 2.54
CA LEU A 50 8.76 12.48 3.30
C LEU A 50 9.70 13.34 4.16
N ILE A 51 10.63 12.71 4.88
CA ILE A 51 11.63 13.43 5.69
C ILE A 51 12.53 14.29 4.80
N LYS A 52 12.87 13.81 3.60
CA LYS A 52 13.79 14.52 2.68
C LYS A 52 13.18 15.76 2.03
N TYR A 53 11.87 15.77 1.76
CA TYR A 53 11.20 16.92 1.12
C TYR A 53 10.47 17.85 2.09
N THR A 54 10.41 17.51 3.39
CA THR A 54 9.78 18.38 4.38
C THR A 54 10.85 19.16 5.13
N PRO A 55 10.74 20.50 5.26
CA PRO A 55 11.60 21.30 6.12
C PRO A 55 11.63 20.71 7.55
N ALA A 56 12.77 20.77 8.23
CA ALA A 56 12.95 20.18 9.55
C ALA A 56 11.85 20.60 10.55
N ASP A 57 11.39 21.85 10.43
CA ASP A 57 10.37 22.47 11.29
C ASP A 57 8.96 21.89 11.08
N SER A 58 8.70 21.29 9.91
CA SER A 58 7.39 20.70 9.53
C SER A 58 7.44 19.18 9.37
N SER A 59 8.62 18.56 9.44
CA SER A 59 8.80 17.11 9.26
C SER A 59 8.03 16.29 10.29
N ALA A 60 8.01 16.74 11.56
CA ALA A 60 7.25 16.08 12.61
C ALA A 60 5.74 16.08 12.33
N VAL A 61 5.22 17.17 11.75
CA VAL A 61 3.80 17.32 11.37
C VAL A 61 3.47 16.44 10.16
N ALA A 62 4.34 16.40 9.14
CA ALA A 62 4.14 15.54 7.98
C ALA A 62 4.16 14.04 8.35
N MET A 63 5.08 13.65 9.24
CA MET A 63 5.17 12.28 9.74
C MET A 63 3.97 11.88 10.62
N SER A 64 3.43 12.80 11.42
CA SER A 64 2.22 12.52 12.22
C SER A 64 0.98 12.37 11.34
N ILE A 65 0.83 13.19 10.29
CA ILE A 65 -0.23 13.03 9.28
C ILE A 65 -0.10 11.68 8.57
N PHE A 66 1.11 11.30 8.16
CA PHE A 66 1.37 10.02 7.52
C PHE A 66 0.96 8.83 8.42
N SER A 67 1.37 8.86 9.69
CA SER A 67 0.97 7.85 10.68
C SER A 67 -0.55 7.83 10.90
N GLY A 68 -1.19 8.99 10.98
CA GLY A 68 -2.65 9.12 11.10
C GLY A 68 -3.40 8.49 9.93
N LEU A 69 -2.94 8.73 8.71
CA LEU A 69 -3.48 8.11 7.50
C LEU A 69 -3.26 6.59 7.47
N PHE A 70 -2.11 6.12 7.94
CA PHE A 70 -1.84 4.67 8.04
C PHE A 70 -2.82 3.98 9.00
N ASN A 71 -3.05 4.57 10.18
CA ASN A 71 -4.00 4.03 11.15
C ASN A 71 -5.45 4.08 10.63
N LEU A 72 -5.84 5.16 9.96
CA LEU A 72 -7.14 5.25 9.29
C LEU A 72 -7.29 4.16 8.21
N GLY A 73 -6.24 3.90 7.44
CA GLY A 73 -6.21 2.83 6.45
C GLY A 73 -6.40 1.45 7.08
N ILE A 74 -5.74 1.15 8.20
CA ILE A 74 -5.92 -0.10 8.94
C ILE A 74 -7.35 -0.24 9.45
N GLY A 75 -7.90 0.83 10.06
CA GLY A 75 -9.26 0.82 10.59
C GLY A 75 -10.33 0.60 9.51
N THR A 76 -10.26 1.39 8.43
CA THR A 76 -11.19 1.27 7.29
C THR A 76 -11.03 -0.05 6.55
N GLY A 77 -9.79 -0.52 6.34
CA GLY A 77 -9.49 -1.81 5.74
C GLY A 77 -10.03 -2.99 6.56
N THR A 78 -9.95 -2.91 7.89
CA THR A 78 -10.53 -3.94 8.78
C THR A 78 -12.05 -3.94 8.71
N ALA A 79 -12.69 -2.76 8.70
CA ALA A 79 -14.14 -2.66 8.56
C ALA A 79 -14.65 -3.25 7.24
N ILE A 80 -13.98 -2.92 6.12
CA ILE A 80 -14.30 -3.48 4.80
C ILE A 80 -14.04 -4.99 4.78
N GLY A 81 -12.90 -5.45 5.32
CA GLY A 81 -12.59 -6.86 5.43
C GLY A 81 -13.63 -7.63 6.24
N GLY A 82 -14.09 -7.07 7.36
CA GLY A 82 -15.20 -7.62 8.15
C GLY A 82 -16.49 -7.74 7.36
N ALA A 83 -16.88 -6.71 6.60
CA ALA A 83 -18.06 -6.74 5.74
C ALA A 83 -17.95 -7.81 4.64
N VAL A 84 -16.77 -7.99 4.05
CA VAL A 84 -16.52 -9.04 3.04
C VAL A 84 -16.61 -10.44 3.66
N VAL A 85 -16.09 -10.64 4.86
CA VAL A 85 -16.21 -11.91 5.60
C VAL A 85 -17.67 -12.22 5.93
N SER A 86 -18.44 -11.23 6.38
CA SER A 86 -19.86 -11.42 6.75
C SER A 86 -20.80 -11.61 5.55
N GLY A 87 -20.39 -11.21 4.34
CA GLY A 87 -21.19 -11.37 3.12
C GLY A 87 -20.68 -12.50 2.23
N PRO A 88 -19.90 -12.20 1.17
CA PRO A 88 -19.44 -13.18 0.19
C PRO A 88 -18.43 -14.22 0.74
N GLY A 89 -17.84 -13.97 1.91
CA GLY A 89 -16.98 -14.92 2.63
C GLY A 89 -15.49 -14.62 2.51
N ILE A 90 -14.69 -15.27 3.35
CA ILE A 90 -13.24 -15.02 3.53
C ILE A 90 -12.41 -15.18 2.25
N ALA A 91 -12.87 -16.03 1.32
CA ALA A 91 -12.21 -16.25 0.03
C ALA A 91 -12.14 -14.98 -0.84
N TRP A 92 -13.06 -14.03 -0.63
CA TRP A 92 -13.13 -12.79 -1.40
C TRP A 92 -12.26 -11.65 -0.86
N ILE A 93 -11.66 -11.80 0.33
CA ILE A 93 -10.83 -10.76 0.94
C ILE A 93 -9.66 -10.38 0.02
N GLY A 94 -8.99 -11.38 -0.57
CA GLY A 94 -7.86 -11.13 -1.48
C GLY A 94 -8.27 -10.29 -2.69
N TYR A 95 -9.45 -10.55 -3.26
CA TYR A 95 -9.98 -9.77 -4.39
C TYR A 95 -10.43 -8.37 -3.98
N ALA A 96 -11.16 -8.23 -2.87
CA ALA A 96 -11.64 -6.94 -2.38
C ALA A 96 -10.47 -6.03 -1.97
N GLY A 97 -9.52 -6.55 -1.18
CA GLY A 97 -8.30 -5.83 -0.79
C GLY A 97 -7.40 -5.55 -1.99
N GLY A 98 -7.26 -6.52 -2.89
CA GLY A 98 -6.51 -6.37 -4.14
C GLY A 98 -7.06 -5.26 -5.03
N ALA A 99 -8.38 -5.18 -5.21
CA ALA A 99 -9.02 -4.11 -5.99
C ALA A 99 -8.76 -2.72 -5.41
N ILE A 100 -8.88 -2.57 -4.09
CA ILE A 100 -8.55 -1.32 -3.39
C ILE A 100 -7.08 -0.96 -3.58
N ALA A 101 -6.18 -1.93 -3.45
CA ALA A 101 -4.75 -1.74 -3.65
C ALA A 101 -4.39 -1.36 -5.11
N VAL A 102 -5.07 -1.95 -6.11
CA VAL A 102 -4.90 -1.57 -7.52
C VAL A 102 -5.33 -0.13 -7.76
N MET A 103 -6.48 0.29 -7.22
CA MET A 103 -6.93 1.69 -7.30
C MET A 103 -5.91 2.64 -6.66
N GLY A 104 -5.34 2.26 -5.52
CA GLY A 104 -4.25 2.99 -4.88
C GLY A 104 -3.00 3.11 -5.75
N VAL A 105 -2.57 2.05 -6.42
CA VAL A 105 -1.44 2.06 -7.37
C VAL A 105 -1.72 2.98 -8.56
N ILE A 106 -2.93 2.91 -9.15
CA ILE A 106 -3.31 3.76 -10.28
C ILE A 106 -3.24 5.23 -9.86
N LEU A 107 -3.80 5.59 -8.71
CA LEU A 107 -3.75 6.97 -8.19
C LEU A 107 -2.31 7.41 -7.89
N ALA A 108 -1.48 6.53 -7.32
CA ALA A 108 -0.07 6.82 -7.09
C ALA A 108 0.69 7.09 -8.39
N ILE A 109 0.42 6.32 -9.45
CA ILE A 109 1.10 6.49 -10.75
C ILE A 109 0.60 7.71 -11.52
N THR A 110 -0.71 7.94 -11.52
CA THR A 110 -1.35 8.97 -12.37
C THR A 110 -1.42 10.35 -11.72
N VAL A 111 -1.51 10.42 -10.39
CA VAL A 111 -1.67 11.69 -9.66
C VAL A 111 -0.42 12.01 -8.86
N MET A 112 0.04 11.08 -8.03
CA MET A 112 1.11 11.36 -7.08
C MET A 112 2.49 11.51 -7.75
N PHE A 113 2.91 10.60 -8.63
CA PHE A 113 4.21 10.76 -9.31
C PHE A 113 4.28 12.00 -10.21
N PRO A 114 3.23 12.37 -10.99
CA PRO A 114 3.24 13.61 -11.75
C PRO A 114 3.22 14.86 -10.87
N ALA A 115 2.45 14.85 -9.76
CA ALA A 115 2.43 15.97 -8.81
C ALA A 115 3.81 16.20 -8.17
N ILE A 116 4.49 15.14 -7.74
CA ILE A 116 5.84 15.25 -7.16
C ILE A 116 6.86 15.70 -8.22
N ARG A 117 6.75 15.21 -9.46
CA ARG A 117 7.60 15.68 -10.57
C ARG A 117 7.38 17.16 -10.89
N ARG A 118 6.14 17.64 -10.86
CA ARG A 118 5.81 19.06 -11.05
C ARG A 118 6.34 19.93 -9.91
N ALA A 119 6.16 19.49 -8.67
CA ALA A 119 6.71 20.20 -7.50
C ALA A 119 8.24 20.32 -7.59
N LYS A 120 8.93 19.27 -8.08
CA LYS A 120 10.38 19.30 -8.35
C LYS A 120 10.84 20.19 -9.50
N ALA A 121 9.95 20.53 -10.43
CA ALA A 121 10.28 21.38 -11.58
C ALA A 121 10.10 22.87 -11.27
N VAL A 122 9.41 23.19 -10.17
CA VAL A 122 9.09 24.56 -9.74
C VAL A 122 10.00 25.01 -8.58
N ALA A 123 10.61 24.06 -7.86
CA ALA A 123 11.62 24.30 -6.82
C ALA A 123 13.03 24.31 -7.41
#